data_AF-A0A1X0T3K8-F1
#
_entry.id   AF-A0A1X0T3K8-F1
#
_cell.length_a   1.000
_cell.length_b   1.000
_cell.length_c   1.000
_cell.angle_alpha   90.00
_cell.angle_beta   90.00
_cell.angle_gamma   90.00
#
_symmetry.space_group_name_H-M   'P 1'
#
loop_
_entity.id
_entity.type
_entity.pdbx_description
1 polymer ?
#
loop_
_entity_poly.entity_id
_entity_poly.type
_entity_poly.pdbx_seq_one_letter_code
_entity_poly.pdbx_strand_id
1 'polypeptide(L)'
;MGLLSGLMGLTSDVDVESVRSDLAPIMIDGEEIVLAFMVVRDMLVFTDLRLILVDKQGMTGRKRTIQSIPYRAITTFSIETAGTFDADSEMTIWMSGQPPIHRELSRRSNIAGIQKALAEGVLGRR
;
A
#
# COMPACT_ATOMS: atom_id res chain seq x y z
N MET A 1 8.58 14.69 -14.54
CA MET A 1 7.20 15.14 -14.84
C MET A 1 6.51 14.14 -15.76
N GLY A 2 5.89 13.07 -15.24
CA GLY A 2 5.21 12.12 -16.13
C GLY A 2 4.37 11.02 -15.50
N LEU A 3 4.68 10.54 -14.28
CA LEU A 3 3.97 9.40 -13.68
C LEU A 3 2.87 9.84 -12.68
N LEU A 4 3.05 10.99 -12.02
CA LEU A 4 2.12 11.51 -11.01
C LEU A 4 0.80 12.05 -11.59
N SER A 5 0.79 12.47 -12.86
CA SER A 5 -0.40 13.09 -13.48
C SER A 5 -1.57 12.11 -13.65
N GLY A 6 -1.30 10.80 -13.75
CA GLY A 6 -2.32 9.76 -13.89
C GLY A 6 -2.96 9.33 -12.56
N LEU A 7 -2.37 9.71 -11.42
CA LEU A 7 -2.78 9.32 -10.07
C LEU A 7 -3.40 10.48 -9.27
N MET A 8 -3.33 11.73 -9.77
CA MET A 8 -3.93 12.91 -9.12
C MET A 8 -5.45 12.86 -8.88
N GLY A 9 -6.15 11.89 -9.47
CA GLY A 9 -7.58 11.62 -9.22
C GLY A 9 -7.86 10.48 -8.24
N LEU A 10 -6.82 9.80 -7.72
CA LEU A 10 -6.97 8.79 -6.68
C LEU A 10 -6.88 9.48 -5.33
N THR A 11 -7.97 9.44 -4.57
CA THR A 11 -7.96 9.92 -3.18
C THR A 11 -7.17 8.95 -2.31
N SER A 12 -6.13 9.47 -1.65
CA SER A 12 -5.51 8.83 -0.50
C SER A 12 -6.48 8.92 0.67
N ASP A 13 -6.72 7.81 1.36
CA ASP A 13 -7.60 7.77 2.54
C ASP A 13 -6.92 8.32 3.80
N VAL A 14 -5.68 8.82 3.66
CA VAL A 14 -4.81 9.32 4.73
C VAL A 14 -4.16 10.63 4.29
N ASP A 15 -3.92 11.53 5.25
CA ASP A 15 -3.12 12.71 5.05
C ASP A 15 -1.67 12.31 4.74
N VAL A 16 -1.29 12.45 3.46
CA VAL A 16 0.02 12.08 2.94
C VAL A 16 1.15 12.80 3.68
N GLU A 17 0.94 14.03 4.17
CA GLU A 17 2.01 14.77 4.85
C GLU A 17 2.28 14.28 6.26
N SER A 18 1.24 13.82 6.97
CA SER A 18 1.44 13.11 8.24
C SER A 18 2.25 11.83 8.04
N VAL A 19 1.95 11.07 6.98
CA VAL A 19 2.65 9.83 6.65
C VAL A 19 4.09 10.10 6.20
N ARG A 20 4.30 11.17 5.41
CA ARG A 20 5.62 11.62 4.97
C ARG A 20 6.50 11.95 6.17
N SER A 21 5.99 12.71 7.14
CA SER A 21 6.77 13.04 8.35
C SER A 21 7.15 11.78 9.14
N ASP A 22 6.25 10.82 9.26
CA ASP A 22 6.49 9.57 10.00
C ASP A 22 7.52 8.67 9.30
N LEU A 23 7.52 8.62 7.95
CA LEU A 23 8.38 7.74 7.17
C LEU A 23 9.67 8.40 6.67
N ALA A 24 9.77 9.74 6.68
CA ALA A 24 10.93 10.48 6.19
C ALA A 24 12.29 9.94 6.70
N PRO A 25 12.46 9.55 7.98
CA PRO A 25 13.74 9.04 8.47
C PRO A 25 14.22 7.72 7.84
N ILE A 26 13.32 6.98 7.17
CA ILE A 26 13.63 5.67 6.55
C ILE A 26 13.49 5.67 5.02
N MET A 27 13.15 6.83 4.44
CA MET A 27 13.12 7.05 3.01
C MET A 27 14.52 7.43 2.52
N ILE A 28 14.85 7.03 1.30
CA ILE A 28 16.11 7.46 0.68
C ILE A 28 15.93 8.81 -0.02
N ASP A 29 17.03 9.50 -0.29
CA ASP A 29 17.00 10.75 -1.03
C ASP A 29 16.35 10.55 -2.41
N GLY A 30 15.37 11.38 -2.72
CA GLY A 30 14.62 11.33 -3.98
C GLY A 30 13.48 10.31 -4.03
N GLU A 31 13.29 9.48 -3.00
CA GLU A 31 12.10 8.64 -2.88
C GLU A 31 10.87 9.51 -2.53
N GLU A 32 9.78 9.36 -3.26
CA GLU A 32 8.54 10.13 -3.08
C GLU A 32 7.38 9.21 -2.71
N ILE A 33 6.60 9.60 -1.69
CA ILE A 33 5.31 8.95 -1.42
C ILE A 33 4.32 9.38 -2.49
N VAL A 34 3.78 8.40 -3.20
CA VAL A 34 2.82 8.59 -4.29
C VAL A 34 1.39 8.49 -3.75
N LEU A 35 1.10 7.45 -2.97
CA LEU A 35 -0.21 7.20 -2.37
C LEU A 35 -0.07 6.56 -0.99
N ALA A 36 -1.01 6.84 -0.10
CA ALA A 36 -1.12 6.16 1.19
C ALA A 36 -2.58 5.78 1.46
N PHE A 37 -2.80 4.56 1.90
CA PHE A 37 -4.11 4.03 2.25
C PHE A 37 -4.07 3.49 3.68
N MET A 38 -5.08 3.84 4.47
CA MET A 38 -5.31 3.18 5.76
C MET A 38 -6.19 1.96 5.52
N VAL A 39 -5.79 0.86 6.12
CA VAL A 39 -6.41 -0.44 5.97
C VAL A 39 -6.67 -0.97 7.37
N VAL A 40 -7.90 -0.75 7.85
CA VAL A 40 -8.31 -1.06 9.23
C VAL A 40 -7.42 -0.32 10.26
N ARG A 41 -6.35 -0.95 10.75
CA ARG A 41 -5.34 -0.37 11.67
C ARG A 41 -3.97 -0.16 11.02
N ASP A 42 -3.76 -0.77 9.87
CA ASP A 42 -2.51 -0.82 9.15
C ASP A 42 -2.48 0.27 8.08
N MET A 43 -1.30 0.47 7.50
CA MET A 43 -1.10 1.43 6.42
C MET A 43 -0.37 0.78 5.26
N LEU A 44 -0.89 1.03 4.05
CA LEU A 44 -0.24 0.72 2.79
C LEU A 44 0.29 2.03 2.21
N VAL A 45 1.61 2.17 2.11
CA VAL A 45 2.25 3.36 1.55
C VAL A 45 2.98 2.99 0.27
N PHE A 46 2.55 3.59 -0.82
CA PHE A 46 3.09 3.41 -2.15
C PHE A 46 4.06 4.54 -2.44
N THR A 47 5.33 4.21 -2.62
CA THR A 47 6.34 5.16 -3.09
C THR A 47 6.63 4.98 -4.56
N ASP A 48 7.40 5.89 -5.14
CA ASP A 48 7.98 5.74 -6.46
C ASP A 48 9.07 4.66 -6.53
N LEU A 49 9.33 3.90 -5.44
CA LEU A 49 10.32 2.82 -5.40
C LEU A 49 9.81 1.48 -4.85
N ARG A 50 8.94 1.48 -3.84
CA ARG A 50 8.49 0.28 -3.11
C ARG A 50 7.09 0.45 -2.51
N LEU A 51 6.46 -0.67 -2.16
CA LEU A 51 5.34 -0.71 -1.25
C LEU A 51 5.87 -0.84 0.19
N ILE A 52 5.42 0.01 1.09
CA ILE A 52 5.71 -0.05 2.52
C ILE A 52 4.43 -0.45 3.26
N LEU A 53 4.51 -1.55 4.00
CA LEU A 53 3.45 -2.00 4.90
C LEU A 53 3.78 -1.59 6.32
N VAL A 54 2.89 -0.85 6.98
CA VAL A 54 3.01 -0.48 8.39
C VAL A 54 1.90 -1.18 9.17
N ASP A 55 2.26 -2.21 9.93
CA ASP A 55 1.36 -2.96 10.80
C ASP A 55 1.52 -2.47 12.25
N LYS A 56 0.42 -2.10 12.90
CA LYS A 56 0.40 -1.73 14.32
C LYS A 56 0.04 -2.95 15.18
N GLN A 57 1.06 -3.50 15.85
CA GLN A 57 0.94 -4.70 16.66
C GLN A 57 0.67 -4.40 18.15
N GLY A 58 -0.11 -5.28 18.77
CA GLY A 58 -0.35 -5.32 20.22
C GLY A 58 -1.43 -4.35 20.71
N MET A 59 -1.90 -4.58 21.95
CA MET A 59 -3.02 -3.83 22.54
C MET A 59 -2.76 -2.33 22.71
N THR A 60 -1.50 -1.93 22.85
CA THR A 60 -1.10 -0.51 23.02
C THR A 60 -0.81 0.20 21.70
N GLY A 61 -0.73 -0.54 20.57
CA GLY A 61 -0.37 0.00 19.24
C GLY A 61 1.03 0.63 19.14
N ARG A 62 1.86 0.47 20.18
CA ARG A 62 3.23 1.03 20.23
C ARG A 62 4.22 0.23 19.40
N LYS A 63 4.04 -1.09 19.32
CA LYS A 63 4.87 -1.93 18.47
C LYS A 63 4.37 -1.78 17.04
N ARG A 64 5.27 -1.45 16.12
CA ARG A 64 4.96 -1.37 14.69
C ARG A 64 5.94 -2.22 13.92
N THR A 65 5.45 -2.91 12.90
CA THR A 65 6.28 -3.60 11.91
C THR A 65 6.23 -2.77 10.63
N ILE A 66 7.39 -2.31 10.17
CA ILE A 66 7.52 -1.58 8.90
C ILE A 66 8.21 -2.52 7.92
N GLN A 67 7.47 -3.02 6.93
CA GLN A 67 7.96 -3.95 5.93
C GLN A 67 8.07 -3.25 4.58
N SER A 68 9.26 -3.27 3.99
CA SER A 68 9.51 -2.74 2.65
C SER A 68 9.48 -3.85 1.60
N ILE A 69 8.64 -3.69 0.58
CA ILE A 69 8.49 -4.62 -0.54
C ILE A 69 8.85 -3.86 -1.83
N PRO A 70 10.05 -4.05 -2.37
CA PRO A 70 10.41 -3.50 -3.68
C PRO A 70 9.45 -4.03 -4.74
N TYR A 71 8.96 -3.19 -5.65
CA TYR A 71 7.97 -3.64 -6.64
C TYR A 71 8.50 -4.77 -7.54
N ARG A 72 9.80 -4.79 -7.83
CA ARG A 72 10.46 -5.89 -8.57
C ARG A 72 10.37 -7.25 -7.89
N ALA A 73 10.09 -7.30 -6.58
CA ALA A 73 9.94 -8.54 -5.85
C ALA A 73 8.52 -9.10 -5.94
N ILE A 74 7.53 -8.27 -6.31
CA ILE A 74 6.13 -8.66 -6.44
C ILE A 74 5.96 -9.39 -7.77
N THR A 75 5.58 -10.67 -7.69
CA THR A 75 5.35 -11.50 -8.88
C THR A 75 3.88 -11.53 -9.29
N THR A 76 2.97 -11.42 -8.33
CA THR A 76 1.53 -11.45 -8.55
C THR A 76 0.82 -10.68 -7.44
N PHE A 77 -0.32 -10.08 -7.74
CA PHE A 77 -1.20 -9.47 -6.75
C PHE A 77 -2.66 -9.68 -7.13
N SER A 78 -3.54 -9.77 -6.13
CA SER A 78 -4.98 -9.88 -6.31
C SER A 78 -5.71 -9.13 -5.20
N ILE A 79 -6.92 -8.67 -5.51
CA ILE A 79 -7.89 -8.22 -4.51
C ILE A 79 -9.17 -9.03 -4.71
N GLU A 80 -9.57 -9.76 -3.68
CA GLU A 80 -10.85 -10.46 -3.61
C GLU A 80 -11.87 -9.52 -2.95
N THR A 81 -12.85 -9.06 -3.72
CA THR A 81 -13.90 -8.17 -3.21
C THR A 81 -14.98 -8.98 -2.50
N ALA A 82 -15.36 -8.53 -1.31
CA ALA A 82 -16.54 -9.08 -0.64
C ALA A 82 -17.83 -8.83 -1.43
N GLY A 83 -18.76 -9.79 -1.37
CA GLY A 83 -20.09 -9.68 -1.97
C GLY A 83 -21.04 -8.71 -1.22
N THR A 84 -22.33 -8.81 -1.50
CA THR A 84 -23.37 -7.84 -1.08
C THR A 84 -23.63 -7.77 0.43
N PHE A 85 -23.16 -8.73 1.21
CA PHE A 85 -23.31 -8.79 2.67
C PHE A 85 -21.95 -8.56 3.35
N ASP A 86 -22.00 -8.05 4.58
CA ASP A 86 -20.99 -7.27 5.32
C ASP A 86 -19.50 -7.76 5.44
N ALA A 87 -18.91 -8.49 4.48
CA ALA A 87 -17.51 -8.90 4.52
C ALA A 87 -16.50 -7.81 4.08
N ASP A 88 -15.31 -7.84 4.65
CA ASP A 88 -14.15 -7.08 4.19
C ASP A 88 -13.56 -7.71 2.93
N SER A 89 -12.91 -6.92 2.08
CA SER A 89 -12.19 -7.45 0.91
C SER A 89 -10.81 -7.94 1.35
N GLU A 90 -10.18 -8.84 0.61
CA GLU A 90 -8.84 -9.33 0.93
C GLU A 90 -7.86 -9.02 -0.21
N MET A 91 -6.71 -8.44 0.14
CA MET A 91 -5.60 -8.23 -0.78
C MET A 91 -4.53 -9.29 -0.53
N THR A 92 -4.07 -9.91 -1.62
CA THR A 92 -2.99 -10.91 -1.58
C THR A 92 -1.84 -10.47 -2.50
N ILE A 93 -0.62 -10.49 -1.97
CA ILE A 93 0.61 -10.12 -2.69
C ILE A 93 1.57 -11.30 -2.66
N TRP A 94 1.93 -11.83 -3.83
CA TRP A 94 2.94 -12.86 -3.96
C TRP A 94 4.29 -12.23 -4.28
N MET A 95 5.33 -12.76 -3.64
CA MET A 95 6.70 -12.34 -3.87
C MET A 95 7.57 -13.53 -4.23
N SER A 96 8.57 -13.30 -5.06
CA SER A 96 9.49 -14.36 -5.49
C SER A 96 10.18 -15.01 -4.28
N GLY A 97 9.99 -16.31 -4.11
CA GLY A 97 10.64 -17.10 -3.06
C GLY A 97 10.11 -16.87 -1.64
N GLN A 98 8.94 -16.23 -1.49
CA GLN A 98 8.32 -15.99 -0.18
C GLN A 98 6.83 -16.39 -0.18
N PRO A 99 6.26 -16.76 0.98
CA PRO A 99 4.82 -16.91 1.13
C PRO A 99 4.07 -15.62 0.78
N PRO A 100 2.83 -15.71 0.26
CA PRO A 100 2.02 -14.54 -0.01
C PRO A 100 1.71 -13.75 1.27
N ILE A 101 1.59 -12.44 1.13
CA ILE A 101 1.12 -11.55 2.18
C ILE A 101 -0.36 -11.28 1.97
N HIS A 102 -1.13 -11.47 3.03
CA HIS A 102 -2.57 -11.24 3.09
C HIS A 102 -2.86 -9.96 3.88
N ARG A 103 -3.77 -9.12 3.38
CA ARG A 103 -4.21 -7.89 4.05
C ARG A 103 -5.71 -7.69 3.86
N GLU A 104 -6.45 -7.61 4.95
CA GLU A 104 -7.87 -7.29 4.96
C GLU A 104 -8.10 -5.83 4.62
N LEU A 105 -8.80 -5.54 3.54
CA LEU A 105 -9.22 -4.21 3.11
C LEU A 105 -10.64 -3.93 3.61
N SER A 106 -10.77 -2.87 4.42
CA SER A 106 -12.08 -2.44 4.91
C SER A 106 -12.99 -1.99 3.76
N ARG A 107 -14.31 -2.03 3.96
CA ARG A 107 -15.29 -1.44 3.00
C ARG A 107 -14.99 -0.01 2.53
N ARG A 108 -14.34 0.78 3.39
CA ARG A 108 -14.01 2.18 3.11
C ARG A 108 -12.75 2.34 2.29
N SER A 109 -11.94 1.29 2.17
CA SER A 109 -10.70 1.32 1.42
C SER A 109 -11.00 1.54 -0.07
N ASN A 110 -10.26 2.44 -0.70
CA ASN A 110 -10.36 2.67 -2.13
C ASN A 110 -9.76 1.49 -2.93
N ILE A 111 -10.52 0.42 -3.12
CA ILE A 111 -10.07 -0.82 -3.79
C ILE A 111 -9.50 -0.56 -5.19
N ALA A 112 -10.21 0.24 -6.00
CA ALA A 112 -9.76 0.57 -7.35
C ALA A 112 -8.45 1.38 -7.32
N GLY A 113 -8.30 2.29 -6.36
CA GLY A 113 -7.08 3.05 -6.16
C GLY A 113 -5.90 2.18 -5.74
N ILE A 114 -6.10 1.26 -4.80
CA ILE A 114 -5.07 0.30 -4.35
C ILE A 114 -4.66 -0.61 -5.52
N GLN A 115 -5.61 -1.17 -6.26
CA GLN A 115 -5.34 -2.02 -7.42
C GLN A 115 -4.53 -1.26 -8.49
N LYS A 116 -4.92 -0.02 -8.80
CA LYS A 116 -4.21 0.83 -9.76
C LYS A 116 -2.82 1.22 -9.28
N ALA A 117 -2.65 1.53 -7.98
CA ALA A 117 -1.35 1.84 -7.39
C ALA A 117 -0.37 0.66 -7.44
N LEU A 118 -0.87 -0.57 -7.17
CA LEU A 118 -0.11 -1.79 -7.35
C LEU A 118 0.29 -2.01 -8.82
N ALA A 119 -0.67 -1.87 -9.73
CA ALA A 119 -0.42 -2.02 -11.17
C ALA A 119 0.64 -1.03 -11.66
N GLU A 120 0.55 0.24 -11.27
CA GLU A 120 1.53 1.26 -11.63
C GLU A 120 2.93 0.93 -11.09
N GLY A 121 3.04 0.59 -9.79
CA GLY A 121 4.32 0.27 -9.17
C GLY A 121 4.99 -0.98 -9.76
N VAL A 122 4.21 -2.02 -10.04
CA VAL A 122 4.71 -3.32 -10.53
C VAL A 122 4.92 -3.34 -12.05
N LEU A 123 4.02 -2.74 -12.83
CA LEU A 123 4.02 -2.86 -14.30
C LEU A 123 4.48 -1.58 -15.02
N GLY A 124 4.27 -0.40 -14.42
CA GLY A 124 4.56 0.90 -15.04
C GLY A 124 6.05 1.24 -15.18
N ARG A 125 6.94 0.48 -14.54
CA ARG A 125 8.40 0.70 -14.55
C ARG A 125 9.16 -0.04 -15.65
N ARG A 126 8.57 -0.17 -16.83
CA ARG A 126 9.29 -0.67 -18.01
C ARG A 126 10.00 0.45 -18.75
#